data_AF-A0A1R2CS71-F1
#
_entry.id   AF-A0A1R2CS71-F1
#
_cell.length_a   1.000
_cell.length_b   1.000
_cell.length_c   1.000
_cell.angle_alpha   90.00
_cell.angle_beta   90.00
_cell.angle_gamma   90.00
#
_symmetry.space_group_name_H-M   'P 1'
#
loop_
_entity.id
_entity.type
_entity.pdbx_description
1 polymer ?
#
loop_
_entity_poly.entity_id
_entity_poly.type
_entity_poly.pdbx_seq_one_letter_code
_entity_poly.pdbx_strand_id
1 'polypeptide(L)'
;MQDIKEDYQCLICLQVLEIPIQHKVCHKHFCSECLNRLLSASLTSSCPNCRNQIFQEDLQLDNEIGTKITQETYQCICGSSIIYNQVNDHIETCEIIKNSFKPIEMKPKVKVQNRWTFECPVCNLKNLDRAALIEHFTASHGHCRAVCPICKSMPWGDPNYVSSDLLSHMKQRHKMDYDTLTDYTMTDEEILQKVIAESMNTY
;
A
#
# COMPACT_ATOMS: atom_id res chain seq x y z
N MET A 1 24.99 3.12 -5.79
CA MET A 1 24.06 3.62 -4.76
C MET A 1 24.43 2.87 -3.50
N GLN A 2 24.88 3.57 -2.46
CA GLN A 2 25.04 2.92 -1.16
C GLN A 2 23.81 3.30 -0.35
N ASP A 3 22.86 2.36 -0.31
CA ASP A 3 21.70 2.47 0.57
C ASP A 3 22.15 2.46 2.02
N ILE A 4 21.35 3.07 2.90
CA ILE A 4 21.58 2.98 4.35
C ILE A 4 21.57 1.48 4.70
N LYS A 5 22.56 1.04 5.47
CA LYS A 5 22.60 -0.35 5.96
C LYS A 5 21.29 -0.69 6.65
N GLU A 6 20.72 -1.85 6.33
CA GLU A 6 19.43 -2.30 6.90
C GLU A 6 19.43 -2.31 8.43
N ASP A 7 20.57 -2.63 9.05
CA ASP A 7 20.75 -2.64 10.51
C ASP A 7 20.73 -1.23 11.13
N TYR A 8 20.97 -0.18 10.34
CA TYR A 8 20.98 1.21 10.81
C TYR A 8 19.73 1.98 10.39
N GLN A 9 18.80 1.33 9.69
CA GLN A 9 17.61 1.98 9.16
C GLN A 9 16.40 1.75 10.06
N CYS A 10 15.70 2.84 10.39
CA CYS A 10 14.44 2.75 11.11
C CYS A 10 13.32 2.26 10.20
N LEU A 11 12.56 1.24 10.61
CA LEU A 11 11.43 0.73 9.82
C LEU A 11 10.16 1.61 9.86
N ILE A 12 10.18 2.73 10.57
CA ILE A 12 9.06 3.69 10.62
C ILE A 12 9.36 4.91 9.72
N CYS A 13 10.47 5.62 9.95
CA CYS A 13 10.82 6.80 9.15
C CYS A 13 11.72 6.49 7.94
N LEU A 14 12.27 5.28 7.84
CA LEU A 14 13.21 4.86 6.78
C LEU A 14 14.52 5.66 6.74
N GLN A 15 14.83 6.39 7.80
CA GLN A 15 16.07 7.15 8.00
C GLN A 15 17.04 6.38 8.91
N VAL A 16 18.26 6.90 9.09
CA VAL A 16 19.24 6.34 10.05
C VAL A 16 18.65 6.44 11.47
N LEU A 17 18.81 5.37 12.26
CA LEU A 17 18.28 5.26 13.62
C LEU A 17 18.81 6.36 14.55
N GLU A 18 17.88 7.08 15.19
CA GLU A 18 18.14 8.01 16.28
C GLU A 18 17.67 7.39 17.60
N ILE A 19 18.59 7.21 18.55
CA ILE A 19 18.33 6.53 19.82
C ILE A 19 17.68 5.15 19.56
N PRO A 20 18.46 4.19 19.03
CA PRO A 20 17.92 2.91 18.55
C PRO A 20 17.30 2.08 19.68
N ILE A 21 16.03 1.73 19.52
CA ILE A 21 15.30 0.80 20.36
C ILE A 21 15.07 -0.48 19.57
N GLN A 22 15.52 -1.61 20.10
CA GLN A 22 15.26 -2.94 19.56
C GLN A 22 13.98 -3.52 20.18
N HIS A 23 13.12 -4.07 19.33
CA HIS A 23 12.03 -4.95 19.76
C HIS A 23 12.55 -6.39 19.86
N LYS A 24 12.62 -6.94 21.07
CA LYS A 24 13.23 -8.26 21.35
C LYS A 24 12.56 -9.42 20.61
N VAL A 25 11.27 -9.31 20.29
CA VAL A 25 10.53 -10.40 19.64
C VAL A 25 10.88 -10.55 18.16
N CYS A 26 11.06 -9.44 17.44
CA CYS A 26 11.39 -9.46 16.00
C CYS A 26 12.80 -8.99 15.68
N HIS A 27 13.58 -8.63 16.70
CA HIS A 27 14.95 -8.12 16.62
C HIS A 27 15.14 -6.91 15.70
N LYS A 28 14.07 -6.17 15.40
CA LYS A 28 14.13 -4.96 14.58
C LYS A 28 14.27 -3.70 15.42
N HIS A 29 14.92 -2.70 14.83
CA HIS A 29 15.23 -1.44 15.48
C HIS A 29 14.33 -0.30 14.98
N PHE A 30 14.03 0.60 15.90
CA PHE A 30 13.21 1.79 15.67
C PHE A 30 13.84 2.99 16.37
N CYS A 31 13.63 4.20 15.85
CA CYS A 31 13.97 5.40 16.61
C CYS A 31 13.04 5.51 17.83
N SER A 32 13.57 5.94 18.97
CA SER A 32 12.79 6.13 20.20
C SER A 32 11.55 6.99 19.97
N GLU A 33 11.70 8.13 19.28
CA GLU A 33 10.59 9.04 19.00
C GLU A 33 9.57 8.45 18.03
N CYS A 34 10.03 7.74 16.99
CA CYS A 34 9.16 7.09 16.02
C CYS A 34 8.28 6.04 16.69
N LEU A 35 8.88 5.23 17.57
CA LEU A 35 8.16 4.21 18.30
C LEU A 35 7.17 4.82 19.30
N ASN A 36 7.58 5.83 20.07
CA ASN A 36 6.71 6.53 21.02
C ASN A 36 5.50 7.18 20.32
N ARG A 37 5.69 7.75 19.13
CA ARG A 37 4.60 8.31 18.32
C ARG A 37 3.64 7.22 17.85
N LEU A 38 4.14 6.06 17.44
CA LEU A 38 3.30 4.93 17.04
C LEU A 38 2.45 4.44 18.21
N LEU A 39 3.05 4.29 19.38
CA LEU A 39 2.39 3.83 20.61
C LEU A 39 1.36 4.83 21.13
N SER A 40 1.59 6.14 20.97
CA SER A 40 0.64 7.17 21.40
C SER A 40 -0.53 7.39 20.44
N ALA A 41 -0.33 7.15 19.14
CA ALA A 41 -1.37 7.33 18.11
C ALA A 41 -2.31 6.12 17.96
N SER A 42 -1.87 4.92 18.36
CA SER A 42 -2.60 3.68 18.10
C SER A 42 -3.41 3.25 19.31
N LEU A 43 -4.67 2.84 19.09
CA LEU A 43 -5.49 2.17 20.12
C LEU A 43 -4.91 0.81 20.53
N THR A 44 -4.07 0.21 19.68
CA THR A 44 -3.41 -1.08 19.90
C THR A 44 -1.90 -0.94 19.67
N SER A 45 -1.08 -1.34 20.64
CA SER A 45 0.38 -1.26 20.59
C SER A 45 0.99 -2.39 19.74
N SER A 46 0.69 -2.49 18.44
CA SER A 46 1.23 -3.56 17.58
C SER A 46 2.49 -3.13 16.84
N CYS A 47 3.46 -4.04 16.71
CA CYS A 47 4.70 -3.82 15.98
C CYS A 47 4.44 -3.67 14.47
N PRO A 48 4.98 -2.63 13.80
CA PRO A 48 4.74 -2.42 12.37
C PRO A 48 5.42 -3.49 11.50
N ASN A 49 6.45 -4.16 12.02
CA ASN A 49 7.16 -5.21 11.30
C ASN A 49 6.50 -6.58 11.45
N CYS A 50 6.29 -7.06 12.69
CA CYS A 50 5.80 -8.43 12.93
C CYS A 50 4.32 -8.51 13.37
N ARG A 51 3.64 -7.38 13.56
CA ARG A 51 2.25 -7.26 14.05
C ARG A 51 1.98 -7.79 15.46
N ASN A 52 2.97 -8.37 16.13
CA ASN A 52 2.87 -8.77 17.53
C ASN A 52 2.64 -7.53 18.42
N GLN A 53 1.92 -7.72 19.52
CA GLN A 53 1.77 -6.69 20.54
C GLN A 53 3.15 -6.34 21.12
N ILE A 54 3.40 -5.05 21.25
CA ILE A 54 4.57 -4.46 21.88
C ILE A 54 4.21 -4.24 23.34
N PHE A 55 5.01 -4.85 24.21
CA PHE A 55 5.05 -4.58 25.63
C PHE A 55 6.33 -3.82 25.98
N GLN A 56 6.32 -3.06 27.06
CA GLN A 56 7.46 -2.22 27.44
C GLN A 56 8.68 -3.06 27.83
N GLU A 57 8.49 -4.27 28.37
CA GLU A 57 9.58 -5.21 28.67
C GLU A 57 10.30 -5.77 27.43
N ASP A 58 9.61 -5.77 26.29
CA ASP A 58 10.12 -6.26 25.01
C ASP A 58 10.92 -5.20 24.25
N LEU A 59 11.01 -3.98 24.78
CA LEU A 59 11.76 -2.87 24.21
C LEU A 59 13.09 -2.71 24.95
N GLN A 60 14.17 -2.60 24.19
CA GLN A 60 15.51 -2.41 24.74
C GLN A 60 16.28 -1.36 23.95
N LEU A 61 16.90 -0.41 24.65
CA LEU A 61 17.86 0.51 24.06
C LEU A 61 19.11 -0.26 23.60
N ASP A 62 19.49 -0.09 22.34
CA ASP A 62 20.64 -0.77 21.74
C ASP A 62 21.83 0.19 21.59
N ASN A 63 22.63 0.30 22.64
CA ASN A 63 23.82 1.16 22.65
C ASN A 63 24.91 0.69 21.67
N GLU A 64 24.95 -0.60 21.34
CA GLU A 64 25.95 -1.15 20.43
C GLU A 64 25.71 -0.64 19.00
N ILE A 65 24.46 -0.70 18.53
CA ILE A 65 24.06 -0.11 17.24
C ILE A 65 24.26 1.40 17.26
N GLY A 66 23.88 2.08 18.35
CA GLY A 66 24.11 3.53 18.49
C GLY A 66 25.59 3.92 18.38
N THR A 67 26.48 3.10 18.95
CA THR A 67 27.94 3.32 18.85
C THR A 67 28.43 3.09 17.42
N LYS A 68 27.98 2.04 16.74
CA LYS A 68 28.35 1.78 15.34
C LYS A 68 27.91 2.92 14.41
N ILE A 69 26.71 3.45 14.60
CA ILE A 69 26.17 4.60 13.84
C ILE A 69 27.03 5.87 14.01
N THR A 70 27.77 6.02 15.11
CA THR A 70 28.64 7.19 15.33
C THR A 70 30.08 6.97 14.87
N GLN A 71 30.50 5.73 14.63
CA GLN A 71 31.87 5.37 14.23
C GLN A 71 32.00 5.08 12.74
N GLU A 72 30.97 4.52 12.13
CA GLU A 72 31.01 4.16 10.72
C GLU A 72 30.72 5.35 9.80
N THR A 73 31.29 5.29 8.61
CA THR A 73 31.10 6.29 7.56
C THR A 73 30.14 5.80 6.49
N TYR A 74 29.35 6.74 5.99
CA TYR A 74 28.43 6.63 4.88
C TYR A 74 28.97 7.44 3.71
N GLN A 75 29.03 6.80 2.54
CA GLN A 75 29.45 7.45 1.31
C GLN A 75 28.21 7.86 0.50
N CYS A 76 28.00 9.18 0.40
CA CYS A 76 26.93 9.72 -0.40
C CYS A 76 27.30 9.72 -1.88
N ILE A 77 26.29 9.63 -2.74
CA ILE A 77 26.38 9.79 -4.20
C ILE A 77 26.88 11.17 -4.64
N CYS A 78 26.80 12.20 -3.78
CA CYS A 78 27.41 13.50 -4.05
C CYS A 78 28.95 13.47 -3.95
N GLY A 79 29.52 12.37 -3.45
CA GLY A 79 30.95 12.19 -3.22
C GLY A 79 31.41 12.49 -1.79
N SER A 80 30.54 13.04 -0.93
CA SER A 80 30.86 13.26 0.48
C SER A 80 30.89 11.94 1.26
N SER A 81 31.93 11.78 2.10
CA SER A 81 31.99 10.73 3.11
C SER A 81 31.72 11.37 4.48
N ILE A 82 30.64 10.96 5.13
CA ILE A 82 30.17 11.51 6.41
C ILE A 82 29.90 10.37 7.39
N ILE A 83 29.79 10.66 8.68
CA ILE A 83 29.43 9.66 9.68
C ILE A 83 27.92 9.36 9.65
N TYR A 84 27.51 8.12 9.99
CA TYR A 84 26.11 7.68 9.85
C TYR A 84 25.12 8.55 10.62
N ASN A 85 25.45 9.03 11.83
CA ASN A 85 24.56 9.90 12.61
C ASN A 85 24.28 11.27 11.94
N GLN A 86 25.08 11.71 10.97
CA GLN A 86 24.88 12.96 10.22
C GLN A 86 24.17 12.74 8.88
N VAL A 87 23.88 11.49 8.52
CA VAL A 87 23.28 11.15 7.22
C VAL A 87 21.89 11.72 7.08
N ASN A 88 21.10 11.75 8.16
CA ASN A 88 19.74 12.30 8.12
C ASN A 88 19.76 13.79 7.74
N ASP A 89 20.57 14.61 8.43
CA ASP A 89 20.76 16.03 8.11
C ASP A 89 21.33 16.25 6.70
N HIS A 90 22.25 15.36 6.30
CA HIS A 90 22.84 15.41 4.97
C HIS A 90 21.81 15.13 3.88
N ILE A 91 20.95 14.12 4.03
CA ILE A 91 19.88 13.80 3.07
C ILE A 91 18.95 15.02 2.89
N GLU A 92 18.64 15.74 3.97
CA GLU A 92 17.81 16.95 3.92
C GLU A 92 18.47 18.13 3.21
N THR A 93 19.79 18.16 3.06
CA THR A 93 20.54 19.28 2.49
C THR A 93 21.21 18.96 1.16
N CYS A 94 21.42 17.69 0.84
CA CYS A 94 22.15 17.25 -0.35
C CYS A 94 21.32 17.40 -1.63
N GLU A 95 21.73 18.35 -2.49
CA GLU A 95 21.09 18.60 -3.78
C GLU A 95 21.14 17.40 -4.72
N ILE A 96 22.22 16.61 -4.69
CA ILE A 96 22.36 15.43 -5.53
C ILE A 96 21.33 14.37 -5.11
N ILE A 97 21.13 14.12 -3.82
CA ILE A 97 20.10 13.18 -3.34
C ILE A 97 18.72 13.68 -3.74
N LYS A 98 18.39 14.94 -3.48
CA LYS A 98 17.11 15.56 -3.86
C LYS A 98 16.81 15.44 -5.35
N ASN A 99 17.83 15.64 -6.20
CA ASN A 99 17.71 15.56 -7.65
C ASN A 99 17.82 14.12 -8.21
N SER A 100 18.35 13.17 -7.43
CA SER A 100 18.44 11.75 -7.81
C SER A 100 17.11 11.04 -7.74
N PHE A 101 16.17 11.56 -6.95
CA PHE A 101 14.75 11.29 -7.13
C PHE A 101 14.26 12.03 -8.37
N LYS A 102 14.69 11.58 -9.56
CA LYS A 102 13.79 11.72 -10.70
C LYS A 102 12.51 11.01 -10.26
N PRO A 103 11.35 11.67 -10.26
CA PRO A 103 10.11 10.92 -10.28
C PRO A 103 10.34 9.83 -11.31
N ILE A 104 10.13 8.57 -10.95
CA ILE A 104 9.91 7.55 -11.99
C ILE A 104 8.95 8.27 -12.91
N GLU A 105 9.39 8.55 -14.15
CA GLU A 105 8.47 9.04 -15.16
C GLU A 105 7.44 7.94 -15.20
N MET A 106 6.35 8.18 -14.46
CA MET A 106 5.22 7.31 -14.47
C MET A 106 4.81 7.50 -15.90
N LYS A 107 5.23 6.56 -16.77
CA LYS A 107 4.55 6.29 -18.04
C LYS A 107 3.10 6.53 -17.69
N PRO A 108 2.48 7.58 -18.27
CA PRO A 108 1.32 8.25 -17.69
C PRO A 108 0.46 7.16 -17.15
N LYS A 109 0.32 7.09 -15.80
CA LYS A 109 -0.37 5.99 -15.12
C LYS A 109 -1.50 5.64 -16.05
N VAL A 110 -1.46 4.46 -16.69
CA VAL A 110 -2.66 3.94 -17.34
C VAL A 110 -3.67 4.15 -16.24
N LYS A 111 -4.65 5.01 -16.48
CA LYS A 111 -5.66 5.33 -15.47
C LYS A 111 -6.22 3.95 -15.16
N VAL A 112 -5.77 3.33 -14.07
CA VAL A 112 -6.40 2.13 -13.55
C VAL A 112 -7.67 2.71 -13.00
N GLN A 113 -8.67 2.74 -13.87
CA GLN A 113 -9.74 3.70 -13.81
C GLN A 113 -10.87 3.14 -12.97
N ASN A 114 -10.60 2.28 -11.97
CA ASN A 114 -11.61 1.86 -11.01
C ASN A 114 -11.02 1.22 -9.73
N ARG A 115 -10.55 2.04 -8.78
CA ARG A 115 -10.57 1.67 -7.34
C ARG A 115 -11.80 2.25 -6.66
N TRP A 116 -12.98 2.12 -7.28
CA TRP A 116 -14.20 2.53 -6.61
C TRP A 116 -14.43 1.60 -5.44
N THR A 117 -14.39 2.19 -4.24
CA THR A 117 -14.85 1.52 -3.05
C THR A 117 -16.32 1.84 -2.83
N PHE A 118 -17.07 0.82 -2.45
CA PHE A 118 -18.50 0.88 -2.23
C PHE A 118 -18.80 0.75 -0.75
N GLU A 119 -19.94 1.31 -0.36
CA GLU A 119 -20.54 1.11 0.93
C GLU A 119 -21.62 0.03 0.85
N CYS A 120 -21.67 -0.86 1.85
CA CYS A 120 -22.74 -1.84 1.96
C CYS A 120 -24.06 -1.12 2.29
N PRO A 121 -25.11 -1.25 1.47
CA PRO A 121 -26.39 -0.60 1.71
C PRO A 121 -27.18 -1.18 2.91
N VAL A 122 -26.75 -2.31 3.48
CA VAL A 122 -27.43 -2.99 4.60
C VAL A 122 -26.79 -2.67 5.95
N CYS A 123 -25.45 -2.72 6.05
CA CYS A 123 -24.71 -2.54 7.30
C CYS A 123 -23.77 -1.34 7.31
N ASN A 124 -23.75 -0.53 6.24
CA ASN A 124 -22.88 0.64 6.08
C ASN A 124 -21.37 0.34 6.19
N LEU A 125 -20.94 -0.90 6.00
CA LEU A 125 -19.53 -1.24 5.87
C LEU A 125 -18.94 -0.57 4.63
N LYS A 126 -17.92 0.26 4.81
CA LYS A 126 -17.29 1.08 3.76
C LYS A 126 -16.05 0.40 3.20
N ASN A 127 -15.49 0.98 2.14
CA ASN A 127 -14.21 0.59 1.56
C ASN A 127 -14.20 -0.82 0.92
N LEU A 128 -15.37 -1.30 0.48
CA LEU A 128 -15.49 -2.59 -0.17
C LEU A 128 -15.26 -2.43 -1.67
N ASP A 129 -14.26 -3.11 -2.23
CA ASP A 129 -14.20 -3.25 -3.69
C ASP A 129 -15.31 -4.19 -4.20
N ARG A 130 -15.44 -4.36 -5.52
CA ARG A 130 -16.50 -5.20 -6.09
C ARG A 130 -16.45 -6.65 -5.59
N ALA A 131 -15.26 -7.24 -5.47
CA ALA A 131 -15.08 -8.64 -5.07
C ALA A 131 -15.39 -8.80 -3.57
N ALA A 132 -14.83 -7.92 -2.74
CA ALA A 132 -15.07 -7.83 -1.31
C ALA A 132 -16.55 -7.57 -1.01
N LEU A 133 -17.26 -6.80 -1.84
CA LEU A 133 -18.70 -6.59 -1.70
C LEU A 133 -19.49 -7.89 -1.95
N ILE A 134 -19.15 -8.66 -2.98
CA ILE A 134 -19.80 -9.95 -3.26
C ILE A 134 -19.51 -10.97 -2.16
N GLU A 135 -18.27 -11.03 -1.67
CA GLU A 135 -17.86 -11.90 -0.57
C GLU A 135 -18.59 -11.50 0.73
N HIS A 136 -18.58 -10.22 1.07
CA HIS A 136 -19.26 -9.67 2.24
C HIS A 136 -20.76 -9.99 2.24
N PHE A 137 -21.45 -9.80 1.11
CA PHE A 137 -22.87 -10.16 1.02
C PHE A 137 -23.09 -11.68 1.13
N THR A 138 -22.20 -12.49 0.55
CA THR A 138 -22.28 -13.95 0.67
C THR A 138 -22.10 -14.40 2.13
N ALA A 139 -21.21 -13.76 2.89
CA ALA A 139 -20.91 -14.12 4.28
C ALA A 139 -21.89 -13.53 5.31
N SER A 140 -22.41 -12.32 5.08
CA SER A 140 -23.11 -11.54 6.11
C SER A 140 -24.57 -11.20 5.81
N HIS A 141 -25.00 -11.20 4.54
CA HIS A 141 -26.33 -10.67 4.18
C HIS A 141 -27.18 -11.59 3.28
N GLY A 142 -26.63 -12.64 2.69
CA GLY A 142 -27.38 -13.57 1.84
C GLY A 142 -28.17 -12.87 0.73
N HIS A 143 -29.41 -13.31 0.51
CA HIS A 143 -30.33 -12.70 -0.45
C HIS A 143 -31.02 -11.47 0.18
N CYS A 144 -30.61 -10.27 -0.24
CA CYS A 144 -31.12 -9.00 0.29
C CYS A 144 -31.67 -8.08 -0.81
N ARG A 145 -32.73 -7.34 -0.48
CA ARG A 145 -33.30 -6.28 -1.33
C ARG A 145 -32.60 -4.97 -1.05
N ALA A 146 -31.85 -4.46 -2.01
CA ALA A 146 -31.14 -3.18 -1.88
C ALA A 146 -30.79 -2.60 -3.24
N VAL A 147 -30.52 -1.30 -3.28
CA VAL A 147 -29.94 -0.62 -4.45
C VAL A 147 -28.51 -1.10 -4.63
N CYS A 148 -28.14 -1.45 -5.86
CA CYS A 148 -26.76 -1.85 -6.14
C CYS A 148 -25.82 -0.63 -6.09
N PRO A 149 -24.84 -0.60 -5.18
CA PRO A 149 -23.92 0.54 -5.08
C PRO A 149 -23.01 0.67 -6.32
N ILE A 150 -22.78 -0.43 -7.05
CA ILE A 150 -22.04 -0.43 -8.31
C ILE A 150 -22.87 0.26 -9.40
N CYS A 151 -24.13 -0.14 -9.60
CA CYS A 151 -25.02 0.50 -10.58
C CYS A 151 -25.25 1.98 -10.26
N LYS A 152 -25.48 2.34 -8.99
CA LYS A 152 -25.64 3.73 -8.55
C LYS A 152 -24.46 4.62 -8.94
N SER A 153 -23.27 4.04 -9.04
CA SER A 153 -22.04 4.76 -9.39
C SER A 153 -21.80 4.87 -10.90
N MET A 154 -22.59 4.18 -11.73
CA MET A 154 -22.49 4.27 -13.19
C MET A 154 -23.31 5.45 -13.73
N PRO A 155 -22.81 6.19 -14.72
CA PRO A 155 -23.55 7.33 -15.29
C PRO A 155 -24.83 6.92 -16.03
N TRP A 156 -24.97 5.63 -16.39
CA TRP A 156 -26.17 5.04 -16.98
C TRP A 156 -27.00 4.18 -16.01
N GLY A 157 -26.64 4.14 -14.72
CA GLY A 157 -27.38 3.39 -13.71
C GLY A 157 -28.51 4.22 -13.08
N ASP A 158 -29.59 3.56 -12.67
CA ASP A 158 -30.68 4.20 -11.91
C ASP A 158 -30.37 4.17 -10.40
N PRO A 159 -30.18 5.33 -9.73
CA PRO A 159 -29.90 5.39 -8.29
C PRO A 159 -31.04 4.88 -7.39
N ASN A 160 -32.27 4.79 -7.91
CA ASN A 160 -33.44 4.37 -7.15
C ASN A 160 -33.85 2.92 -7.44
N TYR A 161 -33.16 2.23 -8.36
CA TYR A 161 -33.48 0.86 -8.71
C TYR A 161 -33.09 -0.09 -7.57
N VAL A 162 -34.10 -0.69 -6.94
CA VAL A 162 -33.94 -1.69 -5.88
C VAL A 162 -33.95 -3.08 -6.50
N SER A 163 -32.83 -3.80 -6.41
CA SER A 163 -32.80 -5.21 -6.80
C SER A 163 -33.59 -6.05 -5.80
N SER A 164 -34.39 -7.00 -6.29
CA SER A 164 -35.05 -8.00 -5.44
C SER A 164 -34.06 -8.95 -4.77
N ASP A 165 -32.91 -9.16 -5.42
CA ASP A 165 -31.79 -9.93 -4.90
C ASP A 165 -30.49 -9.28 -5.37
N LEU A 166 -29.86 -8.54 -4.46
CA LEU A 166 -28.64 -7.81 -4.76
C LEU A 166 -27.46 -8.77 -5.01
N LEU A 167 -27.38 -9.90 -4.31
CA LEU A 167 -26.24 -10.82 -4.44
C LEU A 167 -26.20 -11.47 -5.82
N SER A 168 -27.32 -12.02 -6.29
CA SER A 168 -27.37 -12.59 -7.65
C SER A 168 -27.19 -11.54 -8.73
N HIS A 169 -27.75 -10.34 -8.53
CA HIS A 169 -27.54 -9.22 -9.46
C HIS A 169 -26.06 -8.89 -9.61
N MET A 170 -25.32 -8.74 -8.51
CA MET A 170 -23.89 -8.45 -8.55
C MET A 170 -23.11 -9.60 -9.22
N LYS A 171 -23.41 -10.85 -8.87
CA LYS A 171 -22.76 -12.04 -9.47
C LYS A 171 -23.04 -12.20 -10.98
N GLN A 172 -24.16 -11.68 -11.48
CA GLN A 172 -24.52 -11.79 -12.90
C GLN A 172 -24.06 -10.57 -13.72
N ARG A 173 -24.29 -9.35 -13.22
CA ARG A 173 -24.05 -8.09 -13.95
C ARG A 173 -22.68 -7.49 -13.70
N HIS A 174 -22.02 -7.87 -12.61
CA HIS A 174 -20.70 -7.39 -12.22
C HIS A 174 -19.69 -8.53 -12.02
N LYS A 175 -19.93 -9.67 -12.70
CA LYS A 175 -19.01 -10.82 -12.71
C LYS A 175 -17.65 -10.48 -13.29
N MET A 176 -17.64 -9.60 -14.28
CA MET A 176 -16.48 -9.27 -15.07
C MET A 176 -16.20 -7.78 -14.93
N ASP A 177 -14.95 -7.46 -14.62
CA ASP A 177 -14.52 -6.08 -14.53
C ASP A 177 -14.26 -5.57 -15.96
N TYR A 178 -15.03 -4.57 -16.39
CA TYR A 178 -14.85 -3.96 -17.70
C TYR A 178 -13.45 -3.33 -17.85
N ASP A 179 -12.80 -2.98 -16.73
CA ASP A 179 -11.46 -2.37 -16.66
C ASP A 179 -10.35 -3.41 -16.91
N THR A 180 -10.58 -4.71 -16.67
CA THR A 180 -9.60 -5.77 -17.01
C THR A 180 -9.73 -6.33 -18.42
N LEU A 181 -10.86 -6.10 -19.09
CA LEU A 181 -11.11 -6.61 -20.44
C LEU A 181 -10.85 -5.58 -21.53
N THR A 182 -10.96 -4.29 -21.19
CA THR A 182 -10.82 -3.20 -22.15
C THR A 182 -9.48 -2.54 -21.93
N ASP A 183 -8.47 -2.97 -22.67
CA ASP A 183 -7.21 -2.26 -22.72
C ASP A 183 -7.39 -0.99 -23.56
N TYR A 184 -7.73 0.13 -22.91
CA TYR A 184 -7.90 1.42 -23.57
C TYR A 184 -6.60 1.98 -24.19
N THR A 185 -5.47 1.28 -24.02
CA THR A 185 -4.21 1.63 -24.68
C THR A 185 -4.07 1.00 -26.06
N MET A 186 -4.91 0.03 -26.39
CA MET A 186 -4.94 -0.63 -27.69
C MET A 186 -6.14 -0.12 -28.50
N THR A 187 -5.93 0.12 -29.79
CA THR A 187 -7.02 0.41 -30.73
C THR A 187 -7.86 -0.85 -30.97
N ASP A 188 -9.12 -0.68 -31.37
CA ASP A 188 -10.02 -1.81 -31.66
C ASP A 188 -9.41 -2.80 -32.68
N GLU A 189 -8.62 -2.29 -33.63
CA GLU A 189 -7.89 -3.08 -34.63
C GLU A 189 -6.79 -3.96 -33.99
N GLU A 190 -6.04 -3.41 -33.03
CA GLU A 190 -4.98 -4.13 -32.31
C GLU A 190 -5.54 -5.19 -31.38
N ILE A 191 -6.67 -4.90 -30.72
CA ILE A 191 -7.39 -5.87 -29.88
C ILE A 191 -7.92 -7.01 -30.75
N LEU A 192 -8.53 -6.69 -31.90
CA LEU A 192 -9.06 -7.69 -32.84
C LEU A 192 -7.96 -8.61 -33.36
N GLN A 193 -6.83 -8.06 -33.79
CA GLN A 193 -5.69 -8.85 -34.27
C GLN A 193 -5.14 -9.79 -33.20
N LYS A 194 -5.05 -9.33 -31.94
CA LYS A 194 -4.59 -10.15 -30.82
C LYS A 194 -5.53 -11.32 -30.53
N VAL A 195 -6.84 -11.07 -30.50
CA VAL A 195 -7.84 -12.12 -30.28
C VAL A 195 -7.81 -13.17 -31.39
N ILE A 196 -7.65 -12.74 -32.65
CA ILE A 196 -7.50 -13.66 -33.79
C ILE A 196 -6.23 -14.52 -33.62
N ALA A 197 -5.10 -13.92 -33.27
CA ALA A 197 -3.83 -14.62 -33.09
C ALA A 197 -3.90 -15.65 -31.94
N GLU A 198 -4.50 -15.29 -30.81
CA GLU A 198 -4.70 -16.20 -29.67
C GLU A 198 -5.63 -17.36 -30.03
N SER A 199 -6.67 -17.10 -30.82
CA SER A 199 -7.59 -18.14 -31.31
C SER A 199 -6.94 -19.11 -32.31
N MET A 200 -5.93 -18.64 -33.05
CA MET A 200 -5.15 -19.48 -33.97
C MET A 200 -4.12 -20.36 -33.25
N ASN A 201 -3.78 -20.03 -32.00
CA ASN A 201 -2.80 -20.76 -31.18
C ASN A 201 -3.41 -21.87 -30.30
N THR A 202 -4.74 -22.05 -30.33
CA THR A 202 -5.46 -23.09 -29.56
C THR A 202 -5.74 -24.38 -30.34
N TYR A 203 -4.88 -24.74 -31.29
CA TYR A 203 -4.91 -26.05 -31.99
C TYR A 203 -3.53 -26.69 -32.06
#